data_AF-A0A966X468-F1
#
_entry.id   AF-A0A966X468-F1
#
_cell.length_a   1.000
_cell.length_b   1.000
_cell.length_c   1.000
_cell.angle_alpha   90.00
_cell.angle_beta   90.00
_cell.angle_gamma   90.00
#
_symmetry.space_group_name_H-M   'P 1'
#
loop_
_entity.id
_entity.type
_entity.pdbx_description
1 polymer ?
#
loop_
_entity_poly.entity_id
_entity_poly.type
_entity_poly.pdbx_seq_one_letter_code
_entity_poly.pdbx_strand_id
1 'polypeptide(L)'
;DFDQKCFERFFQMSEEGKSLMAHMDHVHRGKMMAEIYRLLLAEKLEDEAGYLNWEAKNHETAYFVPKHLYAIFMKALQALVADTLGTDWSSAESDAFSARCDQIAHEIQSQYSE
;
A
#
# COMPACT_ATOMS: atom_id res chain seq x y z
N ASP A 1 10.15 9.65 9.77
CA ASP A 1 10.67 8.27 9.63
C ASP A 1 9.58 7.20 9.51
N PHE A 2 8.29 7.55 9.55
CA PHE A 2 7.21 6.56 9.42
C PHE A 2 7.27 5.82 8.07
N ASP A 3 7.41 6.56 6.97
CA ASP A 3 7.50 6.02 5.60
C ASP A 3 8.63 5.00 5.46
N GLN A 4 9.82 5.36 5.95
CA GLN A 4 10.99 4.47 5.91
C GLN A 4 10.71 3.19 6.71
N LYS A 5 10.18 3.28 7.93
CA LYS A 5 9.80 2.12 8.75
C LYS A 5 8.74 1.25 8.07
N CYS A 6 7.83 1.85 7.30
CA CYS A 6 6.81 1.13 6.55
C CYS A 6 7.46 0.27 5.46
N PHE A 7 8.39 0.84 4.69
CA PHE A 7 9.15 0.09 3.69
C PHE A 7 10.05 -0.98 4.31
N GLU A 8 10.72 -0.67 5.42
CA GLU A 8 11.53 -1.67 6.14
C GLU A 8 10.68 -2.86 6.57
N ARG A 9 9.48 -2.61 7.09
CA ARG A 9 8.54 -3.67 7.45
C ARG A 9 8.04 -4.44 6.24
N PHE A 10 7.69 -3.74 5.16
CA PHE A 10 7.32 -4.38 3.90
C PHE A 10 8.42 -5.31 3.38
N PHE A 11 9.68 -4.87 3.44
CA PHE A 11 10.83 -5.67 3.02
C PHE A 11 11.09 -6.88 3.93
N GLN A 12 10.78 -6.78 5.23
CA GLN A 12 10.82 -7.93 6.14
C GLN A 12 9.72 -8.95 5.82
N MET A 13 8.59 -8.49 5.27
CA MET A 13 7.45 -9.35 4.91
C MET A 13 7.57 -9.93 3.49
N SER A 14 8.39 -9.34 2.62
CA SER A 14 8.58 -9.79 1.24
C SER A 14 9.99 -9.49 0.72
N GLU A 15 10.82 -10.53 0.60
CA GLU A 15 12.12 -10.43 -0.08
C GLU A 15 11.96 -10.12 -1.57
N GLU A 16 10.84 -10.49 -2.19
CA GLU A 16 10.49 -10.12 -3.57
C GLU A 16 10.27 -8.61 -3.69
N GLY A 17 9.46 -8.02 -2.80
CA GLY A 17 9.24 -6.57 -2.76
C GLY A 17 10.51 -5.78 -2.49
N LYS A 18 11.37 -6.30 -1.61
CA LYS A 18 12.71 -5.75 -1.35
C LYS A 18 13.61 -5.79 -2.59
N SER A 19 13.61 -6.91 -3.32
CA SER A 19 14.42 -7.07 -4.54
C SER A 19 13.94 -6.12 -5.64
N LEU A 20 12.62 -6.02 -5.83
CA LEU A 20 11.99 -5.13 -6.82
C LEU A 20 12.35 -3.66 -6.57
N MET A 21 12.46 -3.26 -5.30
CA MET A 21 12.69 -1.88 -4.90
C MET A 21 14.14 -1.57 -4.52
N ALA A 22 15.09 -2.50 -4.75
CA ALA A 22 16.48 -2.40 -4.28
C ALA A 22 17.21 -1.13 -4.76
N HIS A 23 16.88 -0.64 -5.96
CA HIS A 23 17.48 0.55 -6.56
C HIS A 23 16.66 1.83 -6.36
N MET A 24 15.49 1.73 -5.74
CA MET A 24 14.60 2.88 -5.56
C MET A 24 15.09 3.75 -4.41
N ASP A 25 15.30 5.03 -4.66
CA ASP A 25 15.67 5.98 -3.60
C ASP A 25 14.49 6.36 -2.68
N HIS A 26 14.80 7.07 -1.60
CA HIS A 26 13.81 7.51 -0.63
C HIS A 26 12.81 8.55 -1.20
N VAL A 27 13.19 9.31 -2.23
CA VAL A 27 12.33 10.34 -2.84
C VAL A 27 11.20 9.67 -3.62
N HIS A 28 11.52 8.65 -4.41
CA HIS A 28 10.52 7.87 -5.15
C HIS A 28 9.59 7.11 -4.19
N ARG A 29 10.15 6.51 -3.15
CA ARG A 29 9.36 5.86 -2.08
C ARG A 29 8.42 6.83 -1.37
N GLY A 30 8.86 8.06 -1.11
CA GLY A 30 8.01 9.11 -0.53
C GLY A 30 6.84 9.49 -1.44
N LYS A 31 7.04 9.52 -2.77
CA LYS A 31 5.93 9.75 -3.72
C LYS A 31 4.91 8.61 -3.68
N MET A 32 5.36 7.36 -3.59
CA MET A 32 4.45 6.21 -3.42
C MET A 32 3.62 6.34 -2.14
N MET A 33 4.26 6.70 -1.01
CA MET A 33 3.54 6.92 0.25
C MET A 33 2.52 8.04 0.15
N ALA A 34 2.83 9.13 -0.54
CA ALA A 34 1.89 10.23 -0.75
C ALA A 34 0.62 9.76 -1.48
N GLU A 35 0.74 8.91 -2.49
CA GLU A 35 -0.42 8.32 -3.18
C GLU A 35 -1.21 7.37 -2.28
N ILE A 36 -0.54 6.57 -1.44
CA ILE A 36 -1.23 5.72 -0.46
C ILE A 36 -2.03 6.58 0.53
N TYR A 37 -1.47 7.67 1.05
CA TYR A 37 -2.20 8.58 1.93
C TYR A 37 -3.39 9.25 1.23
N ARG A 38 -3.21 9.64 -0.03
CA ARG A 38 -4.28 10.21 -0.85
C ARG A 38 -5.45 9.22 -1.00
N LEU A 39 -5.16 7.95 -1.29
CA LEU A 39 -6.15 6.88 -1.39
C LEU A 39 -6.80 6.55 -0.04
N LEU A 40 -6.05 6.55 1.06
CA LEU A 40 -6.61 6.34 2.40
C LEU A 40 -7.62 7.44 2.77
N LEU A 41 -7.36 8.67 2.35
CA LEU A 41 -8.19 9.84 2.65
C LEU A 41 -9.29 10.12 1.62
N ALA A 42 -9.29 9.42 0.48
CA ALA A 42 -10.33 9.57 -0.53
C ALA A 42 -11.71 9.21 0.06
N GLU A 43 -12.71 10.08 -0.12
CA GLU A 43 -14.06 9.82 0.38
C GLU A 43 -14.66 8.55 -0.22
N LYS A 44 -14.42 8.34 -1.52
CA LYS A 44 -14.89 7.22 -2.32
C LYS A 44 -13.78 6.75 -3.25
N LEU A 45 -13.51 5.44 -3.30
CA LEU A 45 -12.50 4.90 -4.23
C LEU A 45 -13.03 4.83 -5.66
N GLU A 46 -14.35 4.83 -5.82
CA GLU A 46 -15.02 4.85 -7.11
C GLU A 46 -14.66 6.10 -7.92
N ASP A 47 -14.46 7.23 -7.24
CA ASP A 47 -14.01 8.48 -7.85
C ASP A 47 -12.54 8.41 -8.31
N GLU A 48 -11.79 7.43 -7.79
CA GLU A 48 -10.38 7.16 -8.10
C GLU A 48 -10.19 6.06 -9.14
N ALA A 49 -11.26 5.45 -9.66
CA ALA A 49 -11.19 4.28 -10.54
C ALA A 49 -10.30 4.48 -11.77
N GLY A 50 -10.32 5.69 -12.36
CA GLY A 50 -9.46 6.03 -13.49
C GLY A 50 -7.96 5.99 -13.15
N TYR A 51 -7.60 6.52 -11.98
CA TYR A 51 -6.24 6.49 -11.47
C TYR A 51 -5.82 5.07 -11.10
N LEU A 52 -6.66 4.33 -10.38
CA LEU A 52 -6.36 2.96 -9.93
C LEU A 52 -6.15 1.98 -11.10
N ASN A 53 -6.95 2.10 -12.17
CA ASN A 53 -6.77 1.33 -13.40
C ASN A 53 -5.46 1.68 -14.12
N TRP A 54 -5.11 2.96 -14.21
CA TRP A 54 -3.84 3.39 -14.79
C TRP A 54 -2.65 2.88 -13.97
N GLU A 55 -2.72 3.02 -12.64
CA GLU A 55 -1.68 2.60 -11.70
C GLU A 55 -1.44 1.10 -11.78
N ALA A 56 -2.50 0.29 -11.73
CA ALA A 56 -2.43 -1.17 -11.84
C ALA A 56 -1.80 -1.61 -13.17
N LYS A 57 -2.24 -1.03 -14.30
CA LYS A 57 -1.67 -1.35 -15.62
C LYS A 57 -0.21 -0.96 -15.73
N ASN A 58 0.17 0.20 -15.21
CA ASN A 58 1.55 0.65 -15.24
C ASN A 58 2.44 -0.25 -14.37
N HIS A 59 1.97 -0.60 -13.18
CA HIS A 59 2.65 -1.52 -12.27
C HIS A 59 2.78 -2.93 -12.86
N GLU A 60 1.73 -3.45 -13.50
CA GLU A 60 1.75 -4.75 -14.16
C GLU A 60 2.70 -4.78 -15.37
N THR A 61 2.57 -3.80 -16.28
CA THR A 61 3.18 -3.90 -17.61
C THR A 61 4.52 -3.19 -17.76
N ALA A 62 4.75 -2.09 -17.05
CA ALA A 62 5.99 -1.31 -17.15
C ALA A 62 6.99 -1.71 -16.06
N TYR A 63 6.49 -2.01 -14.86
CA TYR A 63 7.34 -2.30 -13.69
C TYR A 63 7.31 -3.77 -13.27
N PHE A 64 6.47 -4.60 -13.89
CA PHE A 64 6.35 -6.03 -13.61
C PHE A 64 6.12 -6.32 -12.12
N VAL A 65 5.37 -5.45 -11.45
CA VAL A 65 5.04 -5.57 -10.03
C VAL A 65 3.96 -6.65 -9.87
N PRO A 66 4.22 -7.73 -9.13
CA PRO A 66 3.21 -8.75 -8.86
C PRO A 66 2.06 -8.21 -8.01
N LYS A 67 0.82 -8.52 -8.41
CA LYS A 67 -0.40 -8.01 -7.74
C LYS A 67 -0.48 -8.33 -6.24
N HIS A 68 0.08 -9.47 -5.79
CA HIS A 68 0.04 -9.85 -4.37
C HIS A 68 0.87 -8.91 -3.48
N LEU A 69 1.83 -8.16 -4.03
CA LEU A 69 2.65 -7.25 -3.25
C LEU A 69 1.85 -6.09 -2.64
N TYR A 70 0.75 -5.65 -3.25
CA TYR A 70 -0.11 -4.60 -2.68
C TYR A 70 -0.72 -5.03 -1.34
N ALA A 71 -1.24 -6.26 -1.25
CA ALA A 71 -1.78 -6.77 0.01
C ALA A 71 -0.69 -6.91 1.08
N ILE A 72 0.54 -7.28 0.70
CA ILE A 72 1.66 -7.37 1.65
C ILE A 72 2.06 -5.96 2.13
N PHE A 73 2.12 -4.99 1.22
CA PHE A 73 2.43 -3.60 1.55
C PHE A 73 1.39 -2.99 2.49
N MET A 74 0.10 -3.17 2.20
CA MET A 74 -0.98 -2.70 3.06
C MET A 74 -0.93 -3.34 4.45
N LYS A 75 -0.59 -4.62 4.55
CA LYS A 75 -0.37 -5.28 5.86
C LYS A 75 0.82 -4.69 6.62
N ALA A 76 1.91 -4.35 5.93
CA ALA A 76 3.05 -3.68 6.56
C ALA A 76 2.66 -2.32 7.13
N LEU A 77 1.84 -1.56 6.40
CA LEU A 77 1.29 -0.29 6.84
C LEU A 77 0.36 -0.45 8.05
N GLN A 78 -0.60 -1.39 8.00
CA GLN A 78 -1.49 -1.73 9.11
C GLN A 78 -0.71 -2.05 10.38
N ALA A 79 0.29 -2.94 10.29
CA ALA A 79 1.13 -3.30 11.42
C ALA A 79 1.92 -2.10 11.97
N LEU A 80 2.39 -1.19 11.12
CA LEU A 80 3.09 0.01 11.57
C LEU A 80 2.18 1.03 12.25
N VAL A 81 0.98 1.24 11.75
CA VAL A 81 -0.03 2.07 12.42
C VAL A 81 -0.36 1.47 13.79
N ALA A 82 -0.58 0.15 13.85
CA ALA A 82 -0.85 -0.56 15.10
C ALA A 82 0.25 -0.36 16.15
N ASP A 83 1.51 -0.57 15.76
CA ASP A 83 2.65 -0.40 16.66
C ASP A 83 2.84 1.06 17.09
N THR A 84 2.51 2.01 16.21
CA THR A 84 2.69 3.44 16.48
C THR A 84 1.64 3.98 17.43
N LEU A 85 0.38 3.54 17.30
CA LEU A 85 -0.74 4.01 18.13
C LEU A 85 -0.91 3.17 19.40
N GLY A 86 -0.44 1.92 19.41
CA GLY A 86 -0.45 1.06 20.60
C GLY A 86 -1.85 0.92 21.21
N THR A 87 -1.95 1.15 22.52
CA THR A 87 -3.21 1.02 23.26
C THR A 87 -4.21 2.15 23.01
N ASP A 88 -3.78 3.24 22.39
CA ASP A 88 -4.65 4.38 22.08
C ASP A 88 -5.52 4.11 20.84
N TRP A 89 -5.19 3.07 20.07
CA TRP A 89 -5.96 2.63 18.91
C TRP A 89 -7.06 1.67 19.34
N SER A 90 -8.32 2.11 19.23
CA SER A 90 -9.44 1.24 19.54
C SER A 90 -9.60 0.12 18.52
N SER A 91 -10.25 -0.97 18.91
CA SER A 91 -10.57 -2.07 17.99
C SER A 91 -11.40 -1.59 16.80
N ALA A 92 -12.35 -0.67 17.02
CA ALA A 92 -13.18 -0.12 15.96
C ALA A 92 -12.38 0.69 14.94
N GLU A 93 -11.42 1.50 15.38
CA GLU A 93 -10.52 2.25 14.49
C GLU A 93 -9.58 1.31 13.73
N SER A 94 -9.07 0.27 14.40
CA SER A 94 -8.25 -0.77 13.78
C SER A 94 -9.00 -1.51 12.69
N ASP A 95 -10.23 -1.94 12.97
CA ASP A 95 -11.07 -2.67 12.01
C ASP A 95 -11.42 -1.80 10.81
N ALA A 96 -11.78 -0.52 11.04
CA ALA A 96 -12.08 0.42 9.96
C ALA A 96 -10.86 0.70 9.08
N PHE A 97 -9.68 0.89 9.68
CA PHE A 97 -8.44 1.11 8.94
C PHE A 97 -8.02 -0.13 8.14
N SER A 98 -8.13 -1.32 8.74
CA SER A 98 -7.85 -2.58 8.06
C SER A 98 -8.78 -2.76 6.85
N ALA A 99 -10.09 -2.57 7.04
CA ALA A 99 -11.06 -2.67 5.96
C ALA A 99 -10.75 -1.70 4.82
N ARG A 100 -10.31 -0.46 5.13
CA ARG A 100 -9.92 0.51 4.10
C ARG A 100 -8.69 0.07 3.32
N CYS A 101 -7.66 -0.41 4.02
CA CYS A 101 -6.44 -0.93 3.39
C CYS A 101 -6.73 -2.14 2.49
N ASP A 102 -7.58 -3.06 2.95
CA ASP A 102 -7.98 -4.24 2.19
C ASP A 102 -8.81 -3.85 0.96
N GLN A 103 -9.69 -2.85 1.10
CA GLN A 103 -10.46 -2.31 -0.02
C GLN A 103 -9.55 -1.73 -1.10
N ILE A 104 -8.55 -0.93 -0.74
CA ILE A 104 -7.59 -0.35 -1.69
C ILE A 104 -6.79 -1.45 -2.38
N ALA A 105 -6.26 -2.42 -1.62
CA ALA A 105 -5.50 -3.53 -2.19
C ALA A 105 -6.36 -4.36 -3.16
N HIS A 106 -7.60 -4.65 -2.78
CA HIS A 106 -8.54 -5.39 -3.63
C HIS A 106 -8.84 -4.63 -4.93
N GLU A 107 -9.13 -3.33 -4.84
CA GLU A 107 -9.44 -2.51 -6.01
C GLU A 107 -8.27 -2.40 -6.97
N ILE A 108 -7.02 -2.31 -6.49
CA ILE A 108 -5.86 -2.31 -7.39
C ILE A 108 -5.68 -3.71 -8.03
N GLN A 109 -5.79 -4.77 -7.23
CA GLN A 109 -5.57 -6.14 -7.69
C GLN A 109 -6.63 -6.61 -8.70
N SER A 110 -7.87 -6.12 -8.60
CA SER A 110 -8.95 -6.46 -9.53
C SER A 110 -8.73 -5.89 -10.93
N GLN A 111 -7.85 -4.89 -11.08
CA GLN A 111 -7.52 -4.25 -12.35
C GLN A 111 -6.37 -4.95 -13.09
N TYR A 112 -5.66 -5.87 -12.45
CA TYR A 112 -4.63 -6.69 -13.08
C TYR A 112 -5.24 -7.69 -14.07
N SER A 113 -4.48 -8.03 -15.10
CA SER A 113 -4.87 -9.08 -16.05
C SER A 113 -4.93 -10.45 -15.36
N GLU A 114 -5.79 -11.36 -15.86
CA GLU A 114 -5.93 -12.74 -15.35
C GLU A 114 -4.70 -13.62 -15.62
#